data_AF-A0A532CZN5-F1
#
_entry.id   AF-A0A532CZN5-F1
#
_cell.length_a   1.000
_cell.length_b   1.000
_cell.length_c   1.000
_cell.angle_alpha   90.00
_cell.angle_beta   90.00
_cell.angle_gamma   90.00
#
_symmetry.space_group_name_H-M   'P 1'
#
loop_
_entity.id
_entity.type
_entity.pdbx_description
1 polymer ?
#
loop_
_entity_poly.entity_id
_entity_poly.type
_entity_poly.pdbx_seq_one_letter_code
_entity_poly.pdbx_strand_id
1 'polypeptide(L)'
;MKKLSSLFKSKPSDQTPAKPLPEDRRVQPRFTTQFRSTFSGQKQEGQGRTLDISTGGCKIESDTKVMQGATLECRLHIPGLDWPLRIEEATVRWVDGNTFGIAFSRITPEELAKLKSILTELEQDE
;
A
#
# COMPACT_ATOMS: atom_id res chain seq x y z
N MET A 1 -53.12 35.72 -28.79
CA MET A 1 -52.82 36.56 -27.62
C MET A 1 -53.20 35.80 -26.34
N LYS A 2 -52.26 35.59 -25.38
CA LYS A 2 -52.42 35.36 -23.91
C LYS A 2 -53.18 34.06 -23.48
N LYS A 3 -52.88 33.25 -22.45
CA LYS A 3 -51.88 33.02 -21.36
C LYS A 3 -52.17 31.57 -20.85
N LEU A 4 -51.22 30.65 -20.63
CA LEU A 4 -50.44 30.36 -19.39
C LEU A 4 -51.23 30.03 -18.09
N SER A 5 -51.20 28.75 -17.68
CA SER A 5 -51.03 28.24 -16.29
C SER A 5 -50.90 26.69 -16.34
N SER A 6 -49.71 26.09 -16.23
CA SER A 6 -49.04 25.60 -15.00
C SER A 6 -50.03 24.91 -14.04
N LEU A 7 -49.86 23.64 -13.66
CA LEU A 7 -48.93 23.22 -12.60
C LEU A 7 -48.73 21.69 -12.66
N PHE A 8 -47.51 21.23 -12.92
CA PHE A 8 -46.92 20.02 -12.31
C PHE A 8 -45.46 19.96 -12.75
N LYS A 9 -44.53 20.06 -11.80
CA LYS A 9 -43.31 19.24 -11.74
C LYS A 9 -42.52 19.58 -10.47
N SER A 10 -42.29 18.52 -9.72
CA SER A 10 -41.43 18.40 -8.55
C SER A 10 -40.04 18.96 -8.80
N LYS A 11 -39.47 19.60 -7.77
CA LYS A 11 -38.07 20.05 -7.75
C LYS A 11 -37.14 18.84 -7.95
N PRO A 12 -36.15 18.91 -8.85
CA PRO A 12 -35.07 17.94 -8.85
C PRO A 12 -34.17 18.22 -7.64
N SER A 13 -33.89 17.17 -6.88
CA SER A 13 -32.89 17.15 -5.81
C SER A 13 -31.53 17.52 -6.41
N ASP A 14 -30.83 18.45 -5.76
CA ASP A 14 -29.42 18.74 -6.03
C ASP A 14 -28.61 17.44 -5.93
N GLN A 15 -28.25 16.86 -7.08
CA GLN A 15 -27.15 15.92 -7.15
C GLN A 15 -25.89 16.75 -7.29
N THR A 16 -25.24 17.02 -6.15
CA THR A 16 -23.82 17.34 -6.17
C THR A 16 -23.10 16.20 -6.90
N PRO A 17 -22.32 16.47 -7.97
CA PRO A 17 -21.66 15.42 -8.71
C PRO A 17 -20.75 14.65 -7.74
N ALA A 18 -20.94 13.33 -7.66
CA ALA A 18 -20.03 12.46 -6.93
C ALA A 18 -18.63 12.68 -7.53
N LYS A 19 -17.71 13.14 -6.68
CA LYS A 19 -16.28 13.24 -7.05
C LYS A 19 -15.86 11.85 -7.54
N PRO A 20 -15.29 11.71 -8.75
CA PRO A 20 -14.82 10.40 -9.21
C PRO A 20 -13.91 9.82 -8.12
N LEU A 21 -14.18 8.57 -7.73
CA LEU A 21 -13.22 7.83 -6.91
C LEU A 21 -11.87 7.94 -7.62
N PRO A 22 -10.78 8.28 -6.93
CA PRO A 22 -9.49 8.39 -7.57
C PRO A 22 -9.21 7.09 -8.33
N GLU A 23 -9.07 7.21 -9.65
CA GLU A 23 -8.59 6.14 -10.53
C GLU A 23 -7.36 5.52 -9.88
N ASP A 24 -7.22 4.19 -9.94
CA ASP A 24 -6.08 3.52 -9.31
C ASP A 24 -4.77 4.06 -9.90
N ARG A 25 -4.08 4.91 -9.13
CA ARG A 25 -2.82 5.56 -9.55
C ARG A 25 -1.61 4.63 -9.42
N ARG A 26 -1.82 3.37 -9.05
CA ARG A 26 -0.73 2.41 -8.88
C ARG A 26 -0.18 2.01 -10.25
N VAL A 27 1.14 2.14 -10.37
CA VAL A 27 1.88 1.76 -11.59
C VAL A 27 2.36 0.31 -11.53
N GLN A 28 2.36 -0.31 -10.34
CA GLN A 28 2.91 -1.64 -10.09
C GLN A 28 1.84 -2.58 -9.50
N PRO A 29 1.77 -3.83 -9.95
CA PRO A 29 0.90 -4.84 -9.37
C PRO A 29 1.28 -5.11 -7.91
N ARG A 30 0.29 -5.49 -7.09
CA ARG A 30 0.45 -5.85 -5.68
C ARG A 30 -0.16 -7.21 -5.45
N PHE A 31 0.60 -8.09 -4.81
CA PHE A 31 0.17 -9.44 -4.48
C PHE A 31 -0.16 -9.50 -3.00
N THR A 32 -1.28 -10.15 -2.67
CA THR A 32 -1.72 -10.33 -1.29
C THR A 32 -0.79 -11.33 -0.60
N THR A 33 -0.29 -10.99 0.60
CA THR A 33 0.64 -11.85 1.35
C THR A 33 0.34 -11.84 2.85
N GLN A 34 0.99 -12.74 3.60
CA GLN A 34 0.95 -12.76 5.06
C GLN A 34 2.33 -13.04 5.65
N PHE A 35 3.36 -12.36 5.13
CA PHE A 35 4.74 -12.56 5.58
C PHE A 35 5.00 -11.86 6.91
N ARG A 36 5.86 -12.44 7.75
CA ARG A 36 6.38 -11.73 8.92
C ARG A 36 7.35 -10.64 8.45
N SER A 37 7.22 -9.44 8.98
CA SER A 37 8.16 -8.34 8.74
C SER A 37 8.76 -7.83 10.04
N THR A 38 9.99 -7.33 9.95
CA THR A 38 10.63 -6.53 11.00
C THR A 38 11.14 -5.24 10.39
N PHE A 39 11.09 -4.15 11.14
CA PHE A 39 11.54 -2.86 10.67
C PHE A 39 12.24 -2.09 11.80
N SER A 40 13.22 -1.29 11.42
CA SER A 40 13.98 -0.46 12.36
C SER A 40 14.35 0.87 11.72
N GLY A 41 14.28 1.93 12.49
CA GLY A 41 14.68 3.28 12.11
C GLY A 41 15.13 4.05 13.34
N GLN A 42 15.44 5.33 13.20
CA GLN A 42 16.06 6.11 14.28
C GLN A 42 15.26 6.17 15.59
N LYS A 43 13.92 6.15 15.50
CA LYS A 43 13.02 6.35 16.65
C LYS A 43 11.99 5.23 16.83
N GLN A 44 11.99 4.25 15.92
CA GLN A 44 10.93 3.27 15.83
C GLN A 44 11.52 1.94 15.37
N GLU A 45 11.16 0.87 16.08
CA GLU A 45 11.55 -0.49 15.78
C GLU A 45 10.39 -1.41 16.13
N GLY A 46 10.14 -2.42 15.31
CA GLY A 46 9.04 -3.33 15.56
C GLY A 46 9.00 -4.49 14.59
N GLN A 47 7.95 -5.28 14.76
CA GLN A 47 7.59 -6.36 13.87
C GLN A 47 6.14 -6.21 13.44
N GLY A 48 5.80 -6.84 12.33
CA GLY A 48 4.46 -6.78 11.78
C GLY A 48 4.19 -7.90 10.79
N ARG A 49 3.04 -7.80 10.14
CA ARG A 49 2.60 -8.70 9.08
C ARG A 49 2.48 -7.90 7.79
N THR A 50 3.22 -8.31 6.78
CA THR A 50 3.07 -7.77 5.43
C THR A 50 1.78 -8.31 4.83
N LEU A 51 0.91 -7.42 4.40
CA LEU A 51 -0.43 -7.73 3.89
C LEU A 51 -0.48 -7.73 2.36
N ASP A 52 0.33 -6.89 1.73
CA ASP A 52 0.52 -6.85 0.29
C ASP A 52 1.93 -6.37 -0.04
N ILE A 53 2.44 -6.76 -1.22
CA ILE A 53 3.79 -6.41 -1.68
C ILE A 53 3.83 -6.15 -3.19
N SER A 54 4.65 -5.19 -3.60
CA SER A 54 5.06 -4.95 -4.99
C SER A 54 6.58 -4.81 -5.09
N THR A 55 7.09 -4.59 -6.30
CA THR A 55 8.51 -4.26 -6.53
C THR A 55 8.94 -2.94 -5.89
N GLY A 56 8.00 -2.04 -5.55
CA GLY A 56 8.30 -0.70 -5.04
C GLY A 56 7.84 -0.43 -3.61
N GLY A 57 7.21 -1.40 -2.93
CA GLY A 57 6.74 -1.18 -1.57
C GLY A 57 5.87 -2.31 -1.04
N CYS A 58 5.42 -2.16 0.19
CA CYS A 58 4.49 -3.11 0.81
C CYS A 58 3.60 -2.42 1.85
N LYS A 59 2.49 -3.08 2.19
CA LYS A 59 1.63 -2.72 3.32
C LYS A 59 1.97 -3.60 4.51
N ILE A 60 2.12 -3.01 5.69
CA ILE A 60 2.42 -3.71 6.94
C ILE A 60 1.37 -3.37 7.98
N GLU A 61 0.91 -4.39 8.70
CA GLU A 61 0.14 -4.28 9.94
C GLU A 61 1.07 -4.50 11.14
N SER A 62 1.02 -3.62 12.15
CA SER A 62 1.82 -3.70 13.36
C SER A 62 1.18 -2.93 14.51
N ASP A 63 1.38 -3.42 15.74
CA ASP A 63 1.02 -2.68 16.96
C ASP A 63 2.04 -1.58 17.30
N THR A 64 3.24 -1.66 16.74
CA THR A 64 4.26 -0.60 16.87
C THR A 64 3.82 0.62 16.09
N LYS A 65 3.75 1.77 16.78
CA LYS A 65 3.44 3.05 16.13
C LYS A 65 4.63 3.54 15.31
N VAL A 66 4.35 3.95 14.07
CA VAL A 66 5.33 4.54 13.15
C VAL A 66 4.90 5.93 12.71
N MET A 67 5.86 6.77 12.33
CA MET A 67 5.60 8.11 11.82
C MET A 67 5.62 8.13 10.29
N GLN A 68 4.64 8.80 9.69
CA GLN A 68 4.66 9.10 8.25
C GLN A 68 5.92 9.92 7.91
N GLY A 69 6.57 9.60 6.80
CA GLY A 69 7.82 10.21 6.36
C GLY A 69 9.08 9.64 7.02
N ALA A 70 8.94 8.77 8.01
CA ALA A 70 10.10 8.12 8.62
C ALA A 70 10.78 7.15 7.66
N THR A 71 12.10 7.08 7.76
CA THR A 71 12.95 6.14 7.04
C THR A 71 13.20 4.90 7.90
N LEU A 72 13.03 3.73 7.29
CA LEU A 72 13.15 2.42 7.92
C LEU A 72 14.05 1.50 7.11
N GLU A 73 14.90 0.71 7.76
CA GLU A 73 15.30 -0.59 7.23
C GLU A 73 14.14 -1.57 7.45
N CYS A 74 13.82 -2.40 6.47
CA CYS A 74 12.77 -3.40 6.56
C CYS A 74 13.29 -4.78 6.12
N ARG A 75 12.87 -5.83 6.81
CA ARG A 75 13.18 -7.23 6.47
C ARG A 75 11.90 -8.02 6.36
N LEU A 76 11.76 -8.75 5.26
CA LEU A 76 10.59 -9.56 4.94
C LEU A 76 10.97 -11.05 5.05
N HIS A 77 10.31 -11.78 5.94
CA HIS A 77 10.55 -13.21 6.15
C HIS A 77 9.59 -13.98 5.24
N ILE A 78 10.05 -14.23 4.01
CA ILE A 78 9.28 -14.85 2.96
C ILE A 78 9.51 -16.37 3.02
N PRO A 79 8.45 -17.21 3.08
CA PRO A 79 8.60 -18.66 3.02
C PRO A 79 9.42 -19.10 1.79
N GLY A 80 10.32 -20.06 1.97
CA GLY A 80 11.20 -20.55 0.89
C GLY A 80 12.53 -19.81 0.76
N LEU A 81 12.72 -18.67 1.43
CA LEU A 81 14.03 -18.04 1.55
C LEU A 81 14.76 -18.45 2.83
N ASP A 82 16.05 -18.75 2.72
CA ASP A 82 16.91 -19.02 3.88
C ASP A 82 17.15 -17.76 4.74
N TRP A 83 17.15 -16.59 4.10
CA TRP A 83 17.41 -15.29 4.74
C TRP A 83 16.30 -14.29 4.42
N PRO A 84 15.94 -13.38 5.36
CA PRO A 84 14.94 -12.36 5.08
C PRO A 84 15.35 -11.45 3.94
N LEU A 85 14.40 -11.15 3.05
CA LEU A 85 14.60 -10.17 1.99
C LEU A 85 14.80 -8.78 2.62
N ARG A 86 15.94 -8.16 2.34
CA ARG A 86 16.36 -6.92 3.01
C ARG A 86 16.12 -5.69 2.13
N ILE A 87 15.33 -4.76 2.65
CA ILE A 87 15.17 -3.41 2.13
C ILE A 87 16.01 -2.48 3.01
N GLU A 88 17.09 -1.95 2.47
CA GLU A 88 18.02 -1.10 3.23
C GLU A 88 17.38 0.22 3.65
N GLU A 89 16.52 0.77 2.79
CA GLU A 89 15.85 2.02 3.06
C GLU A 89 14.44 2.02 2.47
N ALA A 90 13.45 2.30 3.30
CA ALA A 90 12.06 2.47 2.92
C ALA A 90 11.44 3.66 3.65
N THR A 91 10.62 4.43 2.95
CA THR A 91 9.93 5.59 3.51
C THR A 91 8.49 5.23 3.86
N VAL A 92 8.05 5.51 5.08
CA VAL A 92 6.63 5.40 5.47
C VAL A 92 5.81 6.43 4.68
N ARG A 93 4.96 5.98 3.76
CA ARG A 93 4.18 6.83 2.86
C ARG A 93 2.85 7.27 3.45
N TRP A 94 2.24 6.44 4.27
CA TRP A 94 0.97 6.70 4.96
C TRP A 94 0.86 5.79 6.18
N VAL A 95 0.03 6.21 7.15
CA VAL A 95 -0.31 5.44 8.34
C VAL A 95 -1.83 5.51 8.52
N ASP A 96 -2.46 4.37 8.76
CA ASP A 96 -3.90 4.22 9.01
C ASP A 96 -4.14 3.18 10.10
N GLY A 97 -4.47 3.64 11.30
CA GLY A 97 -4.65 2.81 12.49
C GLY A 97 -3.38 2.04 12.88
N ASN A 98 -3.43 0.72 12.71
CA ASN A 98 -2.30 -0.21 12.94
C ASN A 98 -1.68 -0.69 11.62
N THR A 99 -2.06 -0.09 10.49
CA THR A 99 -1.47 -0.38 9.19
C THR A 99 -0.71 0.81 8.66
N PHE A 100 0.34 0.55 7.88
CA PHE A 100 1.11 1.58 7.21
C PHE A 100 1.68 1.04 5.90
N GLY A 101 1.90 1.95 4.95
CA GLY A 101 2.53 1.62 3.68
C GLY A 101 3.94 2.16 3.64
N ILE A 102 4.89 1.35 3.19
CA ILE A 102 6.26 1.79 2.92
C ILE A 102 6.53 1.76 1.41
N ALA A 103 7.33 2.72 0.94
CA ALA A 103 7.92 2.71 -0.40
C ALA A 103 9.40 2.40 -0.29
N PHE A 104 9.90 1.47 -1.10
CA PHE A 104 11.30 1.09 -1.13
C PHE A 104 12.11 2.19 -1.79
N SER A 105 13.02 2.80 -1.02
CA SER A 105 13.90 3.87 -1.44
C SER A 105 15.27 3.35 -1.84
N ARG A 106 15.78 2.33 -1.12
CA ARG A 106 17.04 1.64 -1.44
C ARG A 106 16.91 0.14 -1.17
N ILE A 107 17.18 -0.63 -2.21
CA ILE A 107 17.27 -2.09 -2.21
C ILE A 107 18.48 -2.46 -3.08
N THR A 108 19.25 -3.47 -2.69
CA THR A 108 20.39 -3.91 -3.51
C THR A 108 19.89 -4.57 -4.80
N PRO A 109 20.68 -4.58 -5.88
CA PRO A 109 20.29 -5.27 -7.12
C PRO A 109 20.00 -6.76 -6.93
N GLU A 110 20.74 -7.43 -6.03
CA GLU A 110 20.55 -8.84 -5.71
C GLU A 110 19.21 -9.07 -5.01
N GLU A 111 18.90 -8.28 -3.98
CA GLU A 111 17.63 -8.38 -3.26
C GLU A 111 16.44 -7.99 -4.16
N LEU A 112 16.62 -7.03 -5.07
CA LEU A 112 15.61 -6.69 -6.05
C LEU A 112 15.36 -7.83 -7.06
N ALA A 113 16.39 -8.54 -7.47
CA ALA A 113 16.25 -9.72 -8.33
C ALA A 113 15.47 -10.83 -7.61
N LYS A 114 15.82 -11.11 -6.35
CA LYS A 114 15.08 -12.07 -5.51
C LYS A 114 13.61 -11.66 -5.35
N LEU A 115 13.35 -10.39 -5.04
CA LEU A 115 11.99 -9.86 -4.90
C LEU A 115 11.18 -10.10 -6.19
N LYS A 116 11.76 -9.80 -7.36
CA LYS A 116 11.08 -10.02 -8.64
C LYS A 116 10.73 -11.48 -8.87
N SER A 117 11.64 -12.40 -8.59
CA SER A 117 11.35 -13.84 -8.71
C SER A 117 10.19 -14.27 -7.82
N ILE A 118 10.17 -13.82 -6.56
CA ILE A 118 9.10 -14.12 -5.61
C ILE A 118 7.76 -13.56 -6.09
N LEU A 119 7.74 -12.33 -6.61
CA LEU A 119 6.50 -11.73 -7.11
C LEU A 119 5.96 -12.50 -8.33
N THR A 120 6.83 -13.02 -9.20
CA THR A 120 6.43 -13.89 -10.31
C THR A 120 5.86 -15.22 -9.81
N GLU A 121 6.41 -15.80 -8.75
CA GLU A 121 5.86 -17.02 -8.13
C GLU A 121 4.47 -16.76 -7.52
N LEU A 122 4.31 -15.65 -6.80
CA LEU A 122 3.03 -15.25 -6.21
C LEU A 122 1.94 -14.96 -7.26
N GLU A 123 2.32 -14.49 -8.45
CA GLU A 123 1.38 -14.28 -9.57
C GLU A 123 0.80 -15.60 -10.11
N GLN A 124 1.52 -16.72 -9.97
CA GLN A 124 1.07 -18.03 -10.45
C GLN A 124 0.13 -18.75 -9.47
N ASP A 125 0.12 -18.31 -8.21
CA ASP A 125 -0.69 -18.88 -7.13
C ASP A 125 -2.06 -18.19 -6.96
N GLU A 126 -2.35 -17.10 -7.69
CA GLU A 126 -3.66 -16.43 -7.77
C GLU A 126 -4.57 -17.00 -8.87
#